data_AF-A0A967SQZ4-F1
#
_entry.id   AF-A0A967SQZ4-F1
#
_cell.length_a   1.000
_cell.length_b   1.000
_cell.length_c   1.000
_cell.angle_alpha   90.00
_cell.angle_beta   90.00
_cell.angle_gamma   90.00
#
_symmetry.space_group_name_H-M   'P 1'
#
loop_
_entity.id
_entity.type
_entity.pdbx_description
1 polymer ?
#
loop_
_entity_poly.entity_id
_entity_poly.type
_entity_poly.pdbx_seq_one_letter_code
_entity_poly.pdbx_strand_id
1 'polypeptide(L)'
;MASYFYGATALTGGGFGALDAIDGNDISDGDGAIVIDAASNKTYYYTCNSSSGATESSPFIISPDTNAGTKRWILTKTVHDGMTHENTFVVDPNESDQGIAGDGRSI
;
A
#
# COMPACT_ATOMS: atom_id res chain seq x y z
N MET A 1 20.76 9.89 -4.68
CA MET A 1 20.50 8.83 -5.66
C MET A 1 20.01 7.63 -4.87
N ALA A 2 18.94 7.01 -5.35
CA ALA A 2 18.36 5.83 -4.72
C ALA A 2 19.42 4.72 -4.61
N SER A 3 19.52 4.12 -3.44
CA SER A 3 20.51 3.12 -3.08
C SER A 3 19.86 1.85 -2.55
N TYR A 4 18.73 1.97 -1.85
CA TYR A 4 18.12 0.86 -1.12
C TYR A 4 16.61 0.76 -1.29
N PHE A 5 16.11 -0.44 -0.96
CA PHE A 5 14.70 -0.74 -0.88
C PHE A 5 14.38 -1.34 0.49
N TYR A 6 13.37 -0.79 1.15
CA TYR A 6 12.99 -1.18 2.51
C TYR A 6 11.64 -1.92 2.55
N GLY A 7 11.52 -2.84 3.49
CA GLY A 7 10.28 -3.58 3.77
C GLY A 7 9.77 -3.27 5.17
N ALA A 8 8.47 -3.06 5.31
CA ALA A 8 7.81 -2.87 6.60
C ALA A 8 6.43 -3.55 6.62
N THR A 9 5.88 -3.76 7.82
CA THR A 9 4.57 -4.37 8.06
C THR A 9 3.58 -3.40 8.70
N ALA A 10 4.03 -2.19 9.03
CA ALA A 10 3.20 -1.11 9.55
C ALA A 10 3.68 0.23 9.02
N LEU A 11 2.80 1.23 8.99
CA LEU A 11 3.12 2.59 8.55
C LEU A 11 3.79 3.39 9.65
N THR A 12 3.16 3.41 10.82
CA THR A 12 3.61 4.17 11.99
C THR A 12 3.42 3.42 13.29
N GLY A 13 3.95 3.96 14.38
CA GLY A 13 3.78 3.46 15.75
C GLY A 13 5.09 3.07 16.44
N GLY A 14 6.24 3.42 15.84
CA GLY A 14 7.58 3.35 16.46
C GLY A 14 8.06 1.97 16.87
N GLY A 15 7.34 0.91 16.49
CA GLY A 15 7.68 -0.49 16.77
C GLY A 15 8.59 -1.10 15.70
N PHE A 16 9.21 -2.23 16.04
CA PHE A 16 9.98 -3.02 15.09
C PHE A 16 9.10 -3.42 13.88
N GLY A 17 9.57 -3.09 12.67
CA GLY A 17 8.85 -3.39 11.43
C GLY A 17 7.90 -2.30 10.93
N ALA A 18 7.83 -1.14 11.58
CA ALA A 18 7.14 0.03 11.02
C ALA A 18 8.04 0.84 10.07
N LEU A 19 7.42 1.57 9.13
CA LEU A 19 8.15 2.39 8.16
C LEU A 19 8.80 3.63 8.80
N ASP A 20 8.14 4.23 9.79
CA ASP A 20 8.67 5.34 10.60
C ASP A 20 9.88 4.91 11.47
N ALA A 21 10.02 3.61 11.79
CA ALA A 21 11.11 3.11 12.59
C ALA A 21 12.47 3.03 11.85
N ILE A 22 12.50 3.21 10.53
CA ILE A 22 13.75 3.19 9.75
C ILE A 22 14.51 4.49 10.00
N ASP A 23 15.78 4.39 10.41
CA ASP A 23 16.61 5.56 10.72
C ASP A 23 16.81 6.46 9.48
N GLY A 24 16.55 7.76 9.64
CA GLY A 24 16.74 8.75 8.59
C GLY A 24 18.18 8.85 8.06
N ASN A 25 19.19 8.41 8.81
CA ASN A 25 20.58 8.35 8.34
C ASN A 25 20.83 7.24 7.31
N ASP A 26 20.04 6.17 7.36
CA ASP A 26 20.18 5.03 6.45
C ASP A 26 19.46 5.26 5.11
N ILE A 27 18.54 6.23 5.06
CA ILE A 27 17.69 6.48 3.89
C ILE A 27 18.20 7.68 3.09
N SER A 28 18.23 7.52 1.77
CA SER A 28 18.67 8.49 0.80
C SER A 28 17.54 8.94 -0.13
N ASP A 29 17.77 10.08 -0.79
CA ASP A 29 16.82 10.60 -1.78
C ASP A 29 16.57 9.60 -2.91
N GLY A 30 15.29 9.27 -3.12
CA GLY A 30 14.82 8.31 -4.11
C GLY A 30 14.74 6.86 -3.62
N ASP A 31 15.16 6.54 -2.39
CA ASP A 31 15.02 5.18 -1.85
C ASP A 31 13.56 4.73 -1.85
N GLY A 32 13.33 3.43 -2.07
CA GLY A 32 12.00 2.86 -2.13
C GLY A 32 11.62 2.15 -0.84
N ALA A 33 10.33 2.08 -0.53
CA ALA A 33 9.83 1.17 0.51
C ALA A 33 8.51 0.52 0.10
N ILE A 34 8.31 -0.72 0.55
CA ILE A 34 7.03 -1.44 0.50
C ILE A 34 6.57 -1.70 1.92
N VAL A 35 5.33 -1.34 2.21
CA VAL A 35 4.67 -1.69 3.46
C VAL A 35 3.54 -2.65 3.16
N ILE A 36 3.58 -3.85 3.73
CA ILE A 36 2.50 -4.83 3.66
C ILE A 36 1.75 -4.78 4.99
N ASP A 37 0.65 -4.04 5.03
CA ASP A 37 -0.20 -3.92 6.20
C ASP A 37 -1.32 -4.96 6.14
N ALA A 38 -1.12 -6.05 6.89
CA ALA A 38 -2.08 -7.14 7.00
C ALA A 38 -3.37 -6.73 7.72
N ALA A 39 -3.33 -5.70 8.60
CA ALA A 39 -4.51 -5.25 9.34
C ALA A 39 -5.50 -4.50 8.43
N SER A 40 -4.98 -3.75 7.46
CA SER A 40 -5.81 -3.04 6.47
C SER A 40 -5.97 -3.76 5.13
N ASN A 41 -5.31 -4.91 4.96
CA ASN A 41 -5.23 -5.68 3.71
C ASN A 41 -4.72 -4.85 2.52
N LYS A 42 -3.70 -4.03 2.77
CA LYS A 42 -3.14 -3.08 1.80
C LYS A 42 -1.63 -3.17 1.72
N THR A 43 -1.14 -2.96 0.50
CA THR A 43 0.27 -2.77 0.21
C THR A 43 0.51 -1.34 -0.21
N TYR A 44 1.40 -0.65 0.46
CA TYR A 44 1.78 0.73 0.19
C TYR A 44 3.19 0.79 -0.40
N TYR A 45 3.37 1.61 -1.43
CA TYR A 45 4.66 1.87 -2.07
C TYR A 45 5.07 3.30 -1.79
N TYR A 46 6.27 3.49 -1.24
CA TYR A 46 6.81 4.81 -0.90
C TYR A 46 8.11 5.07 -1.64
N THR A 47 8.40 6.36 -1.80
CA THR A 47 9.72 6.86 -2.21
C THR A 47 10.17 7.93 -1.22
N CYS A 48 11.42 7.87 -0.78
CA CYS A 48 12.01 8.88 0.09
C CYS A 48 12.30 10.16 -0.68
N ASN A 49 11.79 11.29 -0.18
CA ASN A 49 12.19 12.62 -0.60
C ASN A 49 12.97 13.28 0.55
N SER A 50 14.26 13.48 0.33
CA SER A 50 15.19 13.94 1.35
C SER A 50 15.04 15.42 1.74
N SER A 51 14.43 16.23 0.88
CA SER A 51 14.26 17.68 1.07
C SER A 51 12.81 18.10 1.26
N SER A 52 11.89 17.16 1.44
CA SER A 52 10.45 17.46 1.54
C SER A 52 10.14 18.34 2.74
N GLY A 53 10.59 17.94 3.95
CA GLY A 53 10.31 18.63 5.20
C GLY A 53 8.82 18.74 5.57
N ALA A 54 7.92 18.06 4.82
CA ALA A 54 6.49 18.13 5.05
C ALA A 54 6.09 17.58 6.44
N THR A 55 4.98 18.04 6.99
CA THR A 55 4.41 17.48 8.21
C THR A 55 3.94 16.05 7.96
N GLU A 56 4.13 15.16 8.92
CA GLU A 56 3.60 13.79 8.86
C GLU A 56 2.07 13.79 8.66
N SER A 57 1.61 12.91 7.77
CA SER A 57 0.21 12.73 7.43
C SER A 57 0.01 11.31 6.91
N SER A 58 -0.10 10.34 7.83
CA SER A 58 -0.29 8.94 7.47
C SER A 58 -1.66 8.72 6.79
N PRO A 59 -1.73 7.99 5.66
CA PRO A 59 -0.67 7.20 5.02
C PRO A 59 0.12 7.94 3.92
N PHE A 60 -0.13 9.23 3.67
CA PHE A 60 0.43 9.92 2.51
C PHE A 60 1.89 10.33 2.68
N ILE A 61 2.27 10.72 3.91
CA ILE A 61 3.59 11.22 4.27
C ILE A 61 3.96 10.62 5.61
N ILE A 62 5.03 9.82 5.66
CA ILE A 62 5.56 9.24 6.90
C ILE A 62 6.93 9.84 7.19
N SER A 63 7.14 10.30 8.42
CA SER A 63 8.44 10.76 8.91
C SER A 63 9.15 9.61 9.62
N PRO A 64 10.46 9.42 9.41
CA PRO A 64 11.26 8.64 10.34
C PRO A 64 11.13 9.19 11.78
N ASP A 65 11.06 8.31 12.77
CA ASP A 65 11.07 8.67 14.18
C ASP A 65 12.46 9.15 14.62
N THR A 66 13.50 8.54 14.04
CA THR A 66 14.91 8.80 14.38
C THR A 66 15.62 9.45 13.21
N ASN A 67 16.36 10.54 13.49
CA ASN A 67 17.15 11.31 12.51
C ASN A 67 16.39 11.74 11.24
N ALA A 68 15.07 11.98 11.33
CA ALA A 68 14.25 12.33 10.17
C ALA A 68 14.75 13.55 9.39
N GLY A 69 15.16 14.61 10.09
CA GLY A 69 15.43 15.90 9.47
C GLY A 69 14.28 16.31 8.52
N THR A 70 14.60 16.52 7.24
CA THR A 70 13.65 16.83 6.17
C THR A 70 13.21 15.64 5.33
N LYS A 71 13.69 14.43 5.64
CA LYS A 71 13.42 13.21 4.86
C LYS A 71 12.02 12.71 5.14
N ARG A 72 11.24 12.46 4.08
CA ARG A 72 9.88 11.92 4.18
C ARG A 72 9.68 10.79 3.21
N TRP A 73 9.01 9.74 3.67
CA TRP A 73 8.45 8.73 2.79
C TRP A 73 7.18 9.29 2.16
N ILE A 74 7.19 9.44 0.84
CA ILE A 74 6.05 9.95 0.07
C ILE A 74 5.35 8.76 -0.57
N LEU A 75 4.05 8.64 -0.31
CA LEU A 75 3.24 7.58 -0.89
C LEU A 75 3.15 7.76 -2.41
N THR A 76 3.49 6.70 -3.14
CA THR A 76 3.45 6.67 -4.61
C THR A 76 2.28 5.84 -5.13
N LYS A 77 1.99 4.72 -4.48
CA LYS A 77 0.90 3.82 -4.86
C LYS A 77 0.38 3.05 -3.66
N THR A 78 -0.92 2.78 -3.65
CA THR A 78 -1.53 1.80 -2.75
C THR A 78 -2.20 0.72 -3.59
N VAL A 79 -2.02 -0.52 -3.20
CA VAL A 79 -2.72 -1.68 -3.75
C VAL A 79 -3.54 -2.29 -2.62
N HIS A 80 -4.81 -2.55 -2.86
CA HIS A 80 -5.64 -3.31 -1.95
C HIS A 80 -5.60 -4.76 -2.42
N ASP A 81 -5.39 -5.73 -1.52
CA ASP A 81 -5.45 -7.17 -1.87
C ASP A 81 -6.90 -7.66 -2.01
N GLY A 82 -7.71 -6.85 -2.67
CA GLY A 82 -9.13 -7.06 -2.83
C GLY A 82 -9.59 -6.25 -4.01
N MET A 83 -9.55 -6.85 -5.20
CA MET A 83 -10.76 -6.73 -5.99
C MET A 83 -11.82 -7.51 -5.23
N THR A 84 -12.54 -6.84 -4.33
CA THR A 84 -14.00 -7.05 -4.25
C THR A 84 -14.60 -6.48 -5.54
N HIS A 85 -14.17 -6.97 -6.70
CA HIS A 85 -15.19 -7.29 -7.67
C HIS A 85 -15.83 -8.54 -7.07
N GLU A 86 -16.75 -8.31 -6.12
CA GLU A 86 -18.06 -8.93 -6.29
C GLU A 86 -18.28 -8.80 -7.78
N ASN A 87 -18.20 -9.92 -8.48
CA ASN A 87 -18.70 -9.97 -9.82
C ASN A 87 -20.19 -9.73 -9.60
N THR A 88 -20.58 -8.45 -9.42
CA THR A 88 -21.94 -8.02 -9.22
C THR A 88 -22.56 -8.31 -10.55
N PHE A 89 -22.96 -9.57 -10.72
CA PHE A 89 -24.02 -9.94 -11.59
C PHE A 89 -25.18 -9.14 -11.06
N VAL A 90 -25.35 -7.93 -11.60
CA VAL A 90 -26.63 -7.25 -11.54
C VAL A 90 -27.52 -8.16 -12.36
N VAL A 91 -28.10 -9.17 -11.71
CA VAL A 91 -29.34 -9.74 -12.19
C VAL A 91 -30.32 -8.59 -12.07
N ASP A 92 -30.49 -7.86 -13.17
CA ASP A 92 -31.55 -6.88 -13.27
C ASP A 92 -32.84 -7.62 -12.86
N PRO A 93 -33.60 -7.17 -11.85
CA PRO A 93 -34.76 -7.90 -11.36
C PRO A 93 -35.89 -7.99 -12.40
N ASN A 94 -35.71 -7.33 -13.55
CA ASN A 94 -36.59 -7.36 -14.71
C ASN A 94 -35.99 -8.09 -15.92
N GLU A 95 -34.75 -8.57 -15.84
CA GLU A 95 -34.25 -9.52 -16.83
C GLU A 95 -34.81 -10.89 -16.47
N SER A 96 -35.74 -11.37 -17.29
CA SER A 96 -36.17 -12.76 -17.23
C SER A 96 -34.96 -13.65 -17.45
N ASP A 97 -34.44 -14.22 -16.37
CA ASP A 97 -33.58 -15.41 -16.29
C ASP A 97 -32.89 -15.74 -17.61
N GLN A 98 -31.79 -15.04 -17.92
CA GLN A 98 -30.87 -15.50 -18.97
C GLN A 98 -30.11 -16.68 -18.39
N GLY A 99 -30.75 -17.84 -18.45
CA GLY A 99 -30.29 -19.07 -17.86
C GLY A 99 -28.83 -19.37 -18.17
N ILE A 100 -28.15 -20.00 -17.21
CA ILE A 100 -26.93 -20.76 -17.48
C ILE A 100 -27.34 -21.90 -18.43
N ALA A 101 -27.31 -21.62 -19.72
CA ALA A 101 -27.65 -22.57 -20.76
C ALA A 101 -26.59 -23.68 -20.77
N GLY A 102 -26.97 -24.84 -20.24
CA GLY A 102 -26.56 -26.18 -20.69
C GLY A 102 -25.07 -26.47 -20.82
N ASP A 103 -24.44 -26.96 -19.75
CA ASP A 103 -23.44 -28.02 -19.88
C ASP A 103 -24.18 -29.33 -20.18
N GLY A 104 -24.50 -29.53 -21.46
CA GLY A 104 -24.96 -30.80 -21.99
C GLY A 104 -23.80 -31.74 -22.31
N ARG A 105 -22.99 -32.14 -21.31
CA ARG A 105 -22.11 -33.31 -21.44
C ARG A 105 -22.79 -34.54 -20.87
N SER A 106 -23.48 -35.27 -21.74
CA SER A 106 -23.95 -36.63 -21.47
C SER A 106 -22.77 -37.58 -21.24
N ILE A 107 -22.82 -38.35 -20.14
CA ILE A 107 -22.39 -39.76 -20.11
C ILE A 107 -23.64 -40.63 -20.05
#